data_AF-W7N290-F1
#
_entry.id   AF-W7N290-F1
#
_cell.length_a   1.000
_cell.length_b   1.000
_cell.length_c   1.000
_cell.angle_alpha   90.00
_cell.angle_beta   90.00
_cell.angle_gamma   90.00
#
_symmetry.space_group_name_H-M   'P 1'
#
loop_
_entity.id
_entity.type
_entity.pdbx_description
1 polymer ?
#
loop_
_entity_poly.entity_id
_entity_poly.type
_entity_poly.pdbx_seq_one_letter_code
_entity_poly.pdbx_strand_id
1 'polypeptide(L)'
;MAEIFGVVSGAIGVTAIFKQCVECFEYIQLGRHFSRDFGRYRLKLKIVKRWLDRWGEGVSIDKNPRLNAPELDDTLAREIKAILEEIVLPFQTINKSSKRYEITASKEDLECLGNENLEPVFQRRNTRCARGSWPG
;
A
#
# COMPACT_ATOMS: atom_id res chain seq x y z
N MET A 1 -8.07 -12.27 -5.65
CA MET A 1 -7.22 -11.06 -5.84
C MET A 1 -7.23 -10.48 -7.27
N ALA A 2 -7.95 -11.05 -8.25
CA ALA A 2 -8.20 -10.35 -9.52
C ALA A 2 -9.21 -9.18 -9.35
N GLU A 3 -10.11 -9.31 -8.37
CA GLU A 3 -11.18 -8.34 -8.07
C GLU A 3 -10.69 -6.95 -7.67
N ILE A 4 -9.65 -6.84 -6.82
CA ILE A 4 -9.22 -5.55 -6.26
C ILE A 4 -8.55 -4.68 -7.34
N PHE A 5 -7.77 -5.29 -8.23
CA PHE A 5 -6.99 -4.56 -9.23
C PHE A 5 -7.69 -4.40 -10.58
N GLY A 6 -8.93 -4.91 -10.72
CA GLY A 6 -9.73 -4.79 -11.93
C GLY A 6 -10.58 -3.53 -12.01
N VAL A 7 -10.75 -2.81 -10.89
CA VAL A 7 -11.68 -1.68 -10.80
C VAL A 7 -10.95 -0.35 -10.70
N VAL A 8 -10.19 0.01 -11.73
CA VAL A 8 -9.96 1.43 -12.05
C VAL A 8 -11.10 1.84 -12.99
N SER A 9 -12.33 1.72 -12.48
CA SER A 9 -13.52 2.23 -13.16
C SER A 9 -13.77 3.63 -12.64
N GLY A 10 -13.96 4.59 -13.54
CA GLY A 10 -14.19 6.01 -13.22
C GLY A 10 -15.36 6.28 -12.25
N ALA A 11 -16.15 5.25 -11.92
CA ALA A 11 -17.30 5.31 -11.00
C ALA A 11 -16.96 5.20 -9.51
N ILE A 12 -15.68 5.00 -9.12
CA ILE A 12 -15.27 4.92 -7.71
C ILE A 12 -14.79 6.29 -7.20
N GLY A 13 -15.30 6.72 -6.04
CA GLY A 13 -14.87 7.95 -5.37
C GLY A 13 -13.46 7.88 -4.79
N VAL A 14 -12.86 9.05 -4.51
CA VAL A 14 -11.47 9.21 -4.04
C VAL A 14 -11.16 8.38 -2.79
N THR A 15 -12.10 8.33 -1.85
CA THR A 15 -11.96 7.59 -0.58
C THR A 15 -11.77 6.10 -0.78
N ALA A 16 -12.47 5.51 -1.76
CA ALA A 16 -12.36 4.09 -2.03
C ALA A 16 -11.03 3.75 -2.73
N ILE A 17 -10.56 4.59 -3.66
CA ILE A 17 -9.22 4.44 -4.28
C ILE A 17 -8.13 4.58 -3.22
N PHE A 18 -8.26 5.54 -2.31
CA PHE A 18 -7.34 5.70 -1.19
C PHE A 18 -7.24 4.45 -0.31
N LYS A 19 -8.39 3.89 0.11
CA LYS A 19 -8.44 2.66 0.91
C LYS A 19 -7.76 1.51 0.19
N GLN A 20 -8.02 1.35 -1.11
CA GLN A 20 -7.35 0.37 -1.94
C GLN A 20 -5.82 0.58 -1.95
N CYS A 21 -5.33 1.80 -2.09
CA CYS A 21 -3.89 2.09 -2.02
C CYS A 21 -3.29 1.65 -0.69
N VAL A 22 -3.94 1.96 0.44
CA VAL A 22 -3.48 1.60 1.78
C VAL A 22 -3.46 0.08 1.97
N GLU A 23 -4.53 -0.61 1.54
CA GLU A 23 -4.65 -2.05 1.60
C GLU A 23 -3.57 -2.77 0.76
N CYS A 24 -3.18 -2.22 -0.39
CA CYS A 24 -2.13 -2.80 -1.22
C CYS A 24 -0.83 -3.04 -0.43
N PHE A 25 -0.48 -2.16 0.52
CA PHE A 25 0.74 -2.32 1.34
C PHE A 25 0.70 -3.51 2.29
N GLU A 26 -0.48 -4.01 2.67
CA GLU A 26 -0.62 -5.13 3.60
C GLU A 26 -0.33 -6.47 2.93
N TYR A 27 -0.57 -6.55 1.62
CA TYR A 27 -0.39 -7.77 0.82
C TYR A 27 1.02 -7.92 0.24
N ILE A 28 1.89 -6.91 0.36
CA ILE A 28 3.25 -6.99 -0.18
C ILE A 28 4.09 -7.92 0.69
N GLN A 29 4.46 -9.05 0.08
CA GLN A 29 5.42 -9.99 0.65
C GLN A 29 6.75 -9.84 -0.10
N LEU A 30 7.86 -9.98 0.63
CA LEU A 30 9.20 -9.91 0.04
C LEU A 30 9.78 -11.32 0.00
N GLY A 31 10.15 -11.79 -1.19
CA GLY A 31 10.75 -13.11 -1.37
C GLY A 31 12.15 -13.22 -0.76
N ARG A 32 12.62 -14.46 -0.57
CA ARG A 32 13.90 -14.80 0.08
C ARG A 32 15.13 -14.10 -0.51
N HIS A 33 15.12 -13.78 -1.80
CA HIS A 33 16.19 -13.04 -2.47
C HIS A 33 16.43 -11.63 -1.90
N PHE A 34 15.47 -11.06 -1.17
CA PHE A 34 15.61 -9.76 -0.52
C PHE A 34 16.19 -9.84 0.90
N SER A 35 16.59 -11.03 1.37
CA SER A 35 17.00 -11.28 2.76
C SER A 35 18.01 -10.28 3.33
N ARG A 36 19.05 -9.92 2.57
CA ARG A 36 20.08 -8.96 3.01
C ARG A 36 19.54 -7.56 3.30
N ASP A 37 18.55 -7.11 2.52
CA ASP A 37 18.01 -5.75 2.59
C ASP A 37 16.56 -5.71 3.08
N PHE A 38 16.06 -6.84 3.58
CA PHE A 38 14.66 -7.05 3.95
C PHE A 38 14.17 -6.05 5.00
N GLY A 39 14.97 -5.81 6.04
CA GLY A 39 14.64 -4.82 7.08
C GLY A 39 14.49 -3.40 6.53
N ARG A 40 15.33 -3.02 5.55
CA ARG A 40 15.29 -1.70 4.91
C ARG A 40 14.06 -1.55 4.02
N TYR A 41 13.76 -2.54 3.17
CA TYR A 41 12.57 -2.50 2.32
C TYR A 41 11.27 -2.53 3.13
N ARG A 42 11.21 -3.37 4.18
CA ARG A 42 10.08 -3.41 5.12
C ARG A 42 9.86 -2.04 5.79
N LEU A 43 10.95 -1.35 6.18
CA LEU A 43 10.85 -0.01 6.78
C LEU A 43 10.37 1.03 5.77
N LYS A 44 10.89 1.02 4.54
CA LYS A 44 10.45 1.92 3.46
C LYS A 44 8.95 1.79 3.19
N LEU A 45 8.46 0.55 3.03
CA LEU A 45 7.03 0.28 2.83
C LEU A 45 6.18 0.82 3.98
N LYS A 46 6.63 0.64 5.23
CA LYS A 46 5.95 1.20 6.40
C LYS A 46 5.94 2.72 6.43
N ILE A 47 7.03 3.38 6.07
CA ILE A 47 7.10 4.85 6.03
C ILE A 47 6.09 5.38 5.01
N VAL A 48 6.06 4.79 3.81
CA VAL A 48 5.13 5.20 2.76
C VAL A 48 3.68 4.96 3.18
N LYS A 49 3.35 3.79 3.73
CA LYS A 49 2.01 3.52 4.28
C LYS A 49 1.61 4.58 5.31
N ARG A 50 2.49 4.86 6.29
CA ARG A 50 2.21 5.82 7.36
C ARG A 50 2.04 7.25 6.84
N TRP A 51 2.78 7.62 5.81
CA TRP A 51 2.61 8.92 5.14
C TRP A 51 1.24 9.01 4.48
N LEU A 52 0.81 7.95 3.79
CA LEU A 52 -0.49 7.87 3.14
C LEU A 52 -1.63 7.91 4.17
N ASP A 53 -1.53 7.15 5.26
CA ASP A 53 -2.48 7.17 6.39
C ASP A 53 -2.61 8.58 6.97
N ARG A 54 -1.48 9.25 7.27
CA ARG A 54 -1.47 10.60 7.83
C ARG A 54 -2.07 11.64 6.88
N TRP A 55 -1.83 11.49 5.58
CA TRP A 55 -2.44 12.35 4.57
C TRP A 55 -3.97 12.16 4.56
N GLY A 56 -4.46 10.92 4.60
CA GLY A 56 -5.89 10.61 4.65
C GLY A 56 -6.59 11.17 5.89
N GLU A 57 -5.93 11.07 7.05
CA GLU A 57 -6.38 11.69 8.30
C GLU A 57 -6.44 13.23 8.21
N GLY A 58 -5.37 13.85 7.69
CA GLY A 58 -5.28 15.31 7.55
C GLY A 58 -6.32 15.91 6.61
N VAL A 59 -6.70 15.17 5.57
CA VAL A 59 -7.75 15.57 4.60
C VAL A 59 -9.15 15.15 5.08
N SER A 60 -9.24 14.38 6.17
CA SER A 60 -10.50 13.80 6.68
C SER A 60 -11.26 13.06 5.58
N ILE A 61 -10.55 12.21 4.84
CA ILE A 61 -11.03 11.59 3.61
C ILE A 61 -12.36 10.83 3.78
N ASP A 62 -12.53 10.13 4.90
CA ASP A 62 -13.77 9.40 5.22
C ASP A 62 -14.97 10.32 5.49
N LYS A 63 -14.73 11.55 5.93
CA LYS A 63 -15.76 12.50 6.37
C LYS A 63 -16.06 13.58 5.32
N ASN A 64 -15.29 13.65 4.23
CA ASN A 64 -15.44 14.70 3.23
C ASN A 64 -16.37 14.25 2.09
N PRO A 65 -17.62 14.76 2.02
CA PRO A 65 -18.59 14.35 1.01
C PRO A 65 -18.14 14.67 -0.42
N ARG A 66 -17.28 15.68 -0.62
CA ARG A 66 -16.75 16.07 -1.94
C ARG A 66 -15.82 15.01 -2.52
N LEU A 67 -15.16 14.22 -1.67
CA LEU A 67 -14.24 13.16 -2.07
C LEU A 67 -14.94 11.80 -2.23
N ASN A 68 -16.15 11.67 -1.66
CA ASN A 68 -16.97 10.46 -1.73
C ASN A 68 -17.89 10.42 -2.96
N ALA A 69 -18.13 11.57 -3.61
CA ALA A 69 -18.96 11.65 -4.80
C ALA A 69 -18.25 11.04 -6.03
N PRO A 70 -18.93 10.22 -6.86
CA PRO A 70 -18.39 9.69 -8.11
C PRO A 70 -18.14 10.79 -9.16
N GLU A 71 -19.03 11.79 -9.20
CA GLU A 71 -18.91 12.96 -10.07
C GLU A 71 -18.25 14.10 -9.28
N LEU A 72 -16.99 14.36 -9.60
CA LEU A 72 -16.19 15.40 -8.97
C LEU A 72 -16.28 16.69 -9.78
N ASP A 73 -17.14 17.61 -9.36
CA ASP A 73 -17.18 18.97 -9.93
C ASP A 73 -15.91 19.76 -9.53
N ASP A 74 -15.32 19.42 -8.39
CA ASP A 74 -14.13 20.05 -7.83
C ASP A 74 -12.83 19.61 -8.56
N THR A 75 -12.14 20.56 -9.19
CA THR A 75 -10.88 20.36 -9.90
C THR A 75 -9.80 19.74 -9.02
N LEU A 76 -9.68 20.16 -7.75
CA LEU A 76 -8.69 19.62 -6.82
C LEU A 76 -8.96 18.15 -6.51
N ALA A 77 -10.23 17.80 -6.39
CA ALA A 77 -10.62 16.44 -6.06
C ALA A 77 -10.42 15.49 -7.26
N ARG A 78 -10.57 15.98 -8.51
CA ARG A 78 -10.15 15.26 -9.73
C ARG A 78 -8.64 15.05 -9.79
N GLU A 79 -7.84 16.05 -9.44
CA GLU A 79 -6.37 15.92 -9.40
C GLU A 79 -5.92 14.90 -8.36
N ILE A 80 -6.48 14.96 -7.15
CA ILE A 80 -6.21 13.96 -6.09
C ILE A 80 -6.57 12.56 -6.57
N LYS A 81 -7.72 12.40 -7.23
CA LYS A 81 -8.15 11.12 -7.80
C LYS A 81 -7.11 10.58 -8.78
N ALA A 82 -6.66 11.40 -9.73
CA ALA A 82 -5.67 11.00 -10.73
C ALA A 82 -4.33 10.59 -10.08
N ILE A 83 -3.86 11.32 -9.06
CA ILE A 83 -2.63 10.99 -8.33
C ILE A 83 -2.76 9.63 -7.62
N LEU A 84 -3.89 9.36 -6.98
CA LEU A 84 -4.12 8.08 -6.31
C LEU A 84 -4.22 6.93 -7.32
N GLU A 85 -4.88 7.14 -8.46
CA GLU A 85 -4.92 6.17 -9.56
C GLU A 85 -3.51 5.85 -10.08
N GLU A 86 -2.67 6.86 -10.27
CA GLU A 86 -1.25 6.69 -10.65
C GLU A 86 -0.46 5.89 -9.60
N ILE A 87 -0.77 6.02 -8.31
CA ILE A 87 -0.15 5.21 -7.25
C ILE A 87 -0.59 3.73 -7.31
N VAL A 88 -1.82 3.45 -7.75
CA VAL A 88 -2.32 2.07 -7.91
C VAL A 88 -1.65 1.34 -9.07
N LEU A 89 -1.33 2.03 -10.16
CA LEU A 89 -0.75 1.42 -11.37
C LEU A 89 0.55 0.62 -11.13
N PRO A 90 1.54 1.12 -10.35
CA PRO A 90 2.69 0.33 -9.94
C PRO A 90 2.31 -0.96 -9.22
N PHE A 91 1.34 -0.94 -8.30
CA PHE A 91 0.91 -2.14 -7.59
C PHE A 91 0.31 -3.18 -8.53
N GLN A 92 -0.48 -2.75 -9.51
CA GLN A 92 -1.00 -3.65 -10.55
C GLN A 92 0.11 -4.29 -11.36
N THR A 93 1.10 -3.49 -11.76
CA THR A 93 2.23 -3.93 -12.59
C THR A 93 3.11 -4.93 -11.83
N ILE A 94 3.38 -4.65 -10.55
CA ILE A 94 4.14 -5.53 -9.66
C ILE A 94 3.35 -6.83 -9.42
N ASN A 95 2.05 -6.77 -9.16
CA ASN A 95 1.20 -7.96 -8.97
C ASN A 95 1.18 -8.86 -10.22
N LYS A 96 1.02 -8.27 -11.43
CA LYS A 96 1.11 -9.02 -12.68
C LYS A 96 2.47 -9.70 -12.85
N SER A 97 3.56 -8.98 -12.53
CA SER A 97 4.91 -9.53 -12.57
C SER A 97 5.13 -10.63 -11.54
N SER A 98 4.58 -10.48 -10.33
CA SER A 98 4.64 -11.47 -9.25
C SER A 98 3.90 -12.76 -9.62
N LYS A 99 2.68 -12.65 -10.17
CA LYS A 99 1.94 -13.83 -10.66
C LYS A 99 2.66 -14.56 -11.79
N ARG A 100 3.29 -13.81 -12.69
CA ARG A 100 4.13 -14.42 -13.75
C ARG A 100 5.33 -15.16 -13.16
N TYR A 101 5.95 -14.59 -12.13
CA TYR A 101 7.06 -15.24 -11.43
C TYR A 101 6.61 -16.51 -10.70
N GLU A 102 5.44 -16.49 -10.06
CA GLU A 102 4.85 -17.64 -9.36
C GLU A 102 4.66 -18.87 -10.27
N ILE A 103 4.39 -18.66 -11.56
CA ILE A 103 4.23 -19.74 -12.54
C ILE A 103 5.56 -20.45 -12.84
N THR A 104 6.69 -19.73 -12.76
CA THR A 104 8.00 -20.21 -13.22
C THR A 104 8.98 -20.52 -12.08
N ALA A 105 8.78 -19.93 -10.91
CA ALA A 105 9.69 -20.06 -9.77
C ALA A 105 9.60 -21.43 -9.08
N SER A 106 10.71 -21.86 -8.48
CA SER A 106 10.74 -23.06 -7.63
C SER A 106 10.01 -22.81 -6.30
N LYS A 107 9.69 -23.87 -5.57
CA LYS A 107 9.03 -23.75 -4.26
C LYS A 107 9.90 -23.01 -3.25
N GLU A 108 11.22 -23.21 -3.32
CA GLU A 108 12.22 -22.56 -2.48
C GLU A 108 12.32 -21.06 -2.77
N ASP A 109 12.21 -20.65 -4.04
CA ASP A 109 12.26 -19.25 -4.45
C ASP A 109 11.00 -18.46 -4.04
N LEU A 110 9.88 -19.17 -3.84
CA LEU A 110 8.60 -18.61 -3.38
C LEU A 110 8.53 -18.44 -1.86
N GLU A 111 9.54 -18.89 -1.11
CA GLU A 111 9.61 -18.65 0.32
C GLU A 111 9.66 -17.14 0.62
N CYS A 112 8.65 -16.67 1.33
CA CYS A 112 8.53 -15.27 1.72
C CYS A 112 9.21 -15.02 3.07
N LEU A 113 9.83 -13.85 3.20
CA LEU A 113 10.50 -13.44 4.43
C LEU A 113 9.47 -12.95 5.46
N GLY A 114 9.51 -13.54 6.65
CA GLY A 114 8.66 -13.21 7.78
C GLY A 114 9.28 -12.23 8.77
N ASN A 115 8.62 -11.99 9.91
CA ASN A 115 9.16 -11.11 10.95
C ASN A 115 10.43 -11.68 11.61
N GLU A 116 10.56 -13.01 11.62
CA GLU A 116 11.69 -13.77 12.10
C GLU A 116 12.98 -13.49 11.32
N ASN A 117 12.86 -13.12 10.04
CA ASN A 117 14.00 -12.75 9.19
C ASN A 117 14.43 -11.29 9.36
N LEU A 118 13.72 -10.48 10.17
CA LEU A 118 14.13 -9.11 10.45
C LEU A 118 15.28 -9.07 11.43
N GLU A 119 16.30 -8.24 11.16
CA GLU A 119 17.32 -7.97 12.17
C GLU A 119 16.71 -7.35 13.45
N PRO A 120 17.28 -7.62 14.64
CA PRO A 120 16.73 -7.17 15.91
C PRO A 120 16.49 -5.65 16.02
N VAL A 121 17.28 -4.85 15.29
CA VAL A 121 17.13 -3.39 15.23
C VAL A 121 15.81 -2.97 14.58
N PHE A 122 15.35 -3.71 13.56
CA PHE A 122 14.09 -3.45 12.87
C PHE A 122 12.89 -4.04 13.62
N GLN A 123 13.09 -5.12 14.37
CA GLN A 123 12.05 -5.71 15.23
C GLN A 123 11.61 -4.74 16.35
N ARG A 124 12.56 -4.05 17.00
CA ARG A 124 12.28 -3.09 18.09
C ARG A 124 11.49 -1.85 17.65
N ARG A 125 11.59 -1.43 16.38
CA ARG A 125 10.79 -0.32 15.84
C ARG A 125 9.37 -0.74 15.46
N ASN A 126 9.16 -2.04 15.19
CA ASN A 126 7.85 -2.56 14.82
C ASN A 126 6.82 -2.46 15.96
N THR A 127 7.27 -2.66 17.21
CA THR A 127 6.41 -2.59 18.40
C THR A 127 6.07 -1.16 18.85
N ARG A 128 6.87 -0.16 18.46
CA ARG A 128 6.61 1.26 18.76
C ARG A 128 5.63 1.91 17.77
N CYS A 129 5.63 1.51 16.49
CA CYS A 129 4.64 2.02 15.54
C CYS A 129 3.22 1.46 15.80
N ALA A 130 3.09 0.21 16.26
CA ALA A 130 1.80 -0.37 16.62
C ALA A 130 1.17 0.23 17.90
N ARG A 131 1.98 0.91 18.72
CA ARG A 131 1.54 1.64 19.94
C ARG A 131 1.64 3.16 19.78
N GLY A 132 1.74 3.65 18.55
CA GLY A 132 2.01 5.04 18.25
C GLY A 132 0.76 5.92 18.21
N SER A 133 -0.03 5.96 19.30
CA SER A 133 -0.65 7.23 19.69
C SER A 133 0.51 8.17 20.06
N TRP A 134 0.88 9.09 19.18
CA TRP A 134 1.78 10.18 19.54
C TRP A 134 0.92 11.36 20.03
N PRO A 135 1.22 11.93 21.21
CA PRO A 135 0.61 13.17 21.65
C PRO A 135 1.27 14.35 20.94
N GLY A 136 0.46 15.31 20.48
CA GLY A 136 0.89 16.58 19.89
C GLY A 136 0.41 16.78 18.47
#